data_AF-T1C0B3-F1
#
_entry.id   AF-T1C0B3-F1
#
_cell.length_a   1.000
_cell.length_b   1.000
_cell.length_c   1.000
_cell.angle_alpha   90.00
_cell.angle_beta   90.00
_cell.angle_gamma   90.00
#
_symmetry.space_group_name_H-M   'P 1'
#
loop_
_entity.id
_entity.type
_entity.pdbx_description
1 polymer ?
#
loop_
_entity_poly.entity_id
_entity_poly.type
_entity_poly.pdbx_seq_one_letter_code
_entity_poly.pdbx_strand_id
1 'polypeptide(L)'
;MKPEDIVGGKVTHIETIAEGSGIRELPRLRRVYGDGRWKKKKGLAHVRLLGGGIIYAEVHWYEAHGVGKVEYKIKHPIHDK
;
A
#
# COMPACT_ATOMS: atom_id res chain seq x y z
N MET A 1 -8.41 -2.10 -0.18
CA MET A 1 -8.81 -1.22 0.93
C MET A 1 -8.63 0.22 0.47
N LYS A 2 -9.38 1.14 1.03
CA LYS A 2 -9.22 2.56 0.76
C LYS A 2 -8.17 3.15 1.72
N PRO A 3 -7.53 4.29 1.36
CA PRO A 3 -6.60 4.96 2.27
C PRO A 3 -7.25 5.35 3.61
N GLU A 4 -8.54 5.69 3.59
CA GLU A 4 -9.37 6.00 4.77
C GLU A 4 -9.55 4.82 5.74
N ASP A 5 -9.30 3.58 5.29
CA ASP A 5 -9.30 2.41 6.17
C ASP A 5 -8.04 2.37 7.08
N ILE A 6 -7.00 3.15 6.77
CA ILE A 6 -5.80 3.27 7.61
C ILE A 6 -6.11 4.21 8.79
N VAL A 7 -6.14 3.66 10.00
CA VAL A 7 -6.49 4.41 11.20
C VAL A 7 -5.46 5.52 11.45
N GLY A 8 -5.95 6.77 11.48
CA GLY A 8 -5.10 7.96 11.64
C GLY A 8 -4.17 8.25 10.46
N GLY A 9 -4.31 7.55 9.33
CA GLY A 9 -3.49 7.74 8.13
C GLY A 9 -2.01 7.38 8.30
N LYS A 10 -1.64 6.68 9.39
CA LYS A 10 -0.25 6.38 9.72
C LYS A 10 0.14 4.98 9.26
N VAL A 11 1.21 4.93 8.46
CA VAL A 11 1.91 3.68 8.11
C VAL A 11 3.35 3.82 8.61
N THR A 12 3.83 2.82 9.33
CA THR A 12 5.17 2.76 9.91
C THR A 12 6.00 1.68 9.21
N HIS A 13 7.30 1.59 9.52
CA HIS A 13 8.21 0.57 8.97
C HIS A 13 8.12 0.49 7.43
N ILE A 14 8.13 1.65 6.78
CA ILE A 14 7.91 1.74 5.34
C ILE A 14 9.16 1.27 4.59
N GLU A 15 8.99 0.30 3.71
CA GLU A 15 10.04 -0.25 2.86
C GLU A 15 9.62 -0.25 1.40
N THR A 16 10.58 0.00 0.50
CA THR A 16 10.37 -0.22 -0.94
C THR A 16 10.74 -1.66 -1.26
N ILE A 17 9.81 -2.41 -1.83
CA ILE A 17 10.00 -3.85 -2.15
C ILE A 17 10.18 -4.11 -3.64
N ALA A 18 9.80 -3.15 -4.48
CA ALA A 18 10.09 -3.16 -5.91
C ALA A 18 10.02 -1.74 -6.45
N GLU A 19 10.78 -1.45 -7.51
CA GLU A 19 10.74 -0.19 -8.22
C GLU A 19 10.93 -0.40 -9.73
N GLY A 20 10.39 0.54 -10.52
CA GLY A 20 10.54 0.49 -11.98
C GLY A 20 10.18 -0.86 -12.57
N SER A 21 11.07 -1.41 -13.40
CA SER A 21 10.88 -2.70 -14.09
C SER A 21 10.75 -3.91 -13.16
N GLY A 22 11.17 -3.81 -11.89
CA GLY A 22 10.93 -4.84 -10.88
C GLY A 22 9.44 -4.97 -10.50
N ILE A 23 8.61 -3.99 -10.87
CA ILE A 23 7.16 -4.06 -10.67
C ILE A 23 6.53 -4.76 -11.88
N ARG A 24 6.14 -6.02 -11.70
CA ARG A 24 5.45 -6.82 -12.72
C ARG A 24 4.24 -6.11 -13.35
N GLU A 25 3.49 -5.36 -12.55
CA GLU A 25 2.30 -4.63 -12.96
C GLU A 25 2.58 -3.23 -13.53
N LEU A 26 3.85 -2.85 -13.73
CA LEU A 26 4.24 -1.50 -14.17
C LEU A 26 3.50 -1.05 -15.45
N PRO A 27 3.36 -1.88 -16.52
CA PRO A 27 2.64 -1.46 -17.71
C PRO A 27 1.17 -1.07 -17.44
N ARG A 28 0.51 -1.78 -16.51
CA ARG A 28 -0.86 -1.48 -16.12
C ARG A 28 -0.93 -0.20 -15.29
N LEU A 29 -0.01 -0.02 -14.33
CA LEU A 29 0.07 1.21 -13.53
C LEU A 29 0.24 2.44 -14.41
N ARG A 30 1.12 2.37 -15.41
CA ARG A 30 1.33 3.44 -16.39
C ARG A 30 0.07 3.74 -17.21
N ARG A 31 -0.64 2.71 -17.64
CA ARG A 31 -1.89 2.87 -18.40
C ARG A 31 -3.01 3.52 -17.59
N VAL A 32 -3.14 3.15 -16.31
CA VAL A 32 -4.27 3.59 -15.45
C VAL A 32 -3.99 4.94 -14.80
N TYR A 33 -2.76 5.15 -14.34
CA TYR A 33 -2.40 6.30 -13.51
C TYR A 33 -1.36 7.22 -14.14
N GLY A 34 -0.83 6.87 -15.32
CA GLY A 34 0.18 7.63 -16.03
C GLY A 34 1.62 7.20 -15.72
N ASP A 35 2.53 7.77 -16.51
CA ASP A 35 3.95 7.54 -16.35
C ASP A 35 4.49 8.09 -15.04
N GLY A 36 5.52 7.43 -14.50
CA GLY A 36 6.12 7.85 -13.24
C GLY A 36 7.23 6.93 -12.75
N ARG A 37 7.95 7.42 -11.74
CA ARG A 37 8.92 6.63 -10.97
C ARG A 37 8.18 5.76 -9.95
N TRP A 38 7.53 4.72 -10.47
CA TRP A 38 6.71 3.80 -9.70
C TRP A 38 7.54 3.01 -8.70
N LYS A 39 7.04 2.96 -7.47
CA LYS A 39 7.54 2.15 -6.36
C LYS A 39 6.40 1.32 -5.81
N LYS A 40 6.67 0.06 -5.50
CA LYS A 40 5.82 -0.77 -4.66
C LYS A 40 6.39 -0.74 -3.26
N LYS A 41 5.56 -0.33 -2.30
CA LYS A 41 5.96 -0.23 -0.90
C LYS A 41 5.16 -1.16 -0.02
N LYS A 42 5.75 -1.51 1.11
CA LYS A 42 5.07 -2.14 2.24
C LYS A 42 5.30 -1.31 3.51
N GLY A 43 4.48 -1.55 4.52
CA GLY A 43 4.67 -1.02 5.86
C GLY A 43 3.61 -1.57 6.79
N LEU A 44 3.66 -1.18 8.06
CA LEU A 44 2.73 -1.65 9.09
C LEU A 44 1.71 -0.57 9.45
N ALA A 45 0.45 -0.96 9.58
CA ALA A 45 -0.63 -0.04 9.86
C ALA A 45 -1.76 -0.70 10.67
N HIS A 46 -2.47 0.12 11.45
CA HIS A 46 -3.80 -0.25 11.95
C HIS A 46 -4.82 -0.03 10.84
N VAL A 47 -5.59 -1.06 10.52
CA VAL A 47 -6.56 -1.04 9.42
C VAL A 47 -7.95 -1.37 9.95
N ARG A 48 -8.92 -0.53 9.60
CA ARG A 48 -10.34 -0.78 9.85
C ARG A 48 -10.89 -1.71 8.78
N LEU A 49 -11.42 -2.85 9.20
CA LEU A 49 -12.10 -3.80 8.34
C LEU A 49 -13.55 -3.37 8.10
N LEU A 50 -14.18 -3.92 7.05
CA LEU A 50 -15.59 -3.62 6.73
C LEU A 50 -16.56 -3.92 7.88
N GLY A 51 -16.24 -4.91 8.73
CA GLY A 51 -17.01 -5.24 9.94
C GLY A 51 -16.77 -4.32 11.14
N GLY A 52 -16.00 -3.24 10.99
CA GLY A 52 -15.69 -2.28 12.05
C GLY A 52 -14.52 -2.66 12.95
N GLY A 53 -14.09 -3.92 12.94
CA GLY A 53 -12.89 -4.37 13.65
C GLY A 53 -11.61 -3.68 13.16
N ILE A 54 -10.67 -3.43 14.07
CA ILE A 54 -9.36 -2.87 13.75
C ILE A 54 -8.32 -3.97 13.93
N ILE A 55 -7.48 -4.17 12.91
CA ILE A 55 -6.35 -5.10 12.97
C ILE A 55 -5.04 -4.37 12.76
N TYR A 56 -3.95 -4.90 13.31
CA TYR A 56 -2.60 -4.50 12.95
C TYR A 56 -2.11 -5.39 11.80
N ALA A 57 -1.62 -4.82 10.72
CA ALA A 57 -1.25 -5.59 9.54
C ALA A 57 -0.15 -4.96 8.70
N GLU A 58 0.58 -5.81 7.96
CA GLU A 58 1.39 -5.38 6.84
C GLU A 58 0.49 -5.00 5.65
N VAL A 59 0.66 -3.78 5.16
CA VAL A 59 -0.06 -3.22 4.03
C VAL A 59 0.90 -2.91 2.90
N HIS A 60 0.49 -3.18 1.66
CA HIS A 60 1.24 -2.88 0.45
C HIS A 60 0.48 -1.85 -0.39
N TRP A 61 1.19 -0.97 -1.08
CA TRP A 61 0.63 -0.02 -2.04
C TRP A 61 1.62 0.27 -3.16
N TYR A 62 1.15 0.94 -4.20
CA TYR A 62 1.99 1.55 -5.23
C TYR A 62 2.03 3.05 -5.05
N GLU A 63 3.16 3.68 -5.34
CA GLU A 63 3.25 5.13 -5.38
C GLU A 63 4.17 5.62 -6.50
N ALA A 64 3.84 6.80 -7.02
CA ALA A 64 4.69 7.54 -7.94
C ALA A 64 4.59 9.04 -7.62
N HIS A 65 5.65 9.78 -7.93
CA HIS A 65 5.64 11.24 -7.83
C HIS A 65 4.53 11.81 -8.73
N GLY A 66 3.75 12.76 -8.21
CA GLY A 66 2.61 13.36 -8.93
C GLY A 66 1.31 12.55 -8.90
N VAL A 67 1.37 11.24 -8.61
CA VAL A 67 0.18 10.38 -8.48
C VAL A 67 -0.20 10.16 -7.01
N GLY A 68 0.81 10.03 -6.13
CA GLY A 68 0.60 9.67 -4.73
C GLY A 68 0.44 8.16 -4.54
N LYS A 69 -0.21 7.75 -3.43
CA LYS A 69 -0.34 6.34 -3.01
C LYS A 69 -1.65 5.75 -3.54
N VAL A 70 -1.56 4.61 -4.22
CA VAL A 70 -2.70 3.95 -4.88
C VAL A 70 -2.71 2.45 -4.61
N GLU A 71 -3.90 1.84 -4.76
CA GLU A 71 -4.14 0.40 -4.69
C GLU A 71 -3.61 -0.29 -3.41
N TYR A 72 -4.03 0.22 -2.25
CA TYR A 72 -3.70 -0.40 -0.97
C TYR A 72 -4.28 -1.82 -0.81
N LYS A 73 -3.45 -2.73 -0.29
CA LYS A 73 -3.82 -4.12 0.01
C LYS A 73 -3.25 -4.54 1.37
N ILE A 74 -4.08 -5.23 2.17
CA ILE A 74 -3.63 -5.96 3.36
C ILE A 74 -2.92 -7.23 2.87
N LYS A 75 -1.73 -7.53 3.40
CA LYS A 75 -0.97 -8.73 3.05
C LYS A 75 -0.91 -9.74 4.18
N HIS A 76 -0.55 -9.29 5.38
CA HIS A 76 -0.39 -10.17 6.52
C HIS A 76 -0.95 -9.50 7.77
N PRO A 77 -2.02 -10.03 8.39
CA PRO A 77 -2.41 -9.64 9.73
C PRO A 77 -1.31 -10.01 10.72
N ILE A 78 -0.89 -9.07 11.54
CA ILE A 78 0.04 -9.29 12.64
C ILE A 78 -0.82 -9.57 13.87
N HIS A 79 -0.73 -10.80 14.37
CA HIS A 79 -1.32 -11.16 15.66
C HIS A 79 -0.20 -11.10 16.69
N ASP A 80 -0.45 -10.45 17.83
CA ASP A 80 0.36 -10.68 19.03
C ASP A 80 0.14 -12.14 19.45
N LYS A 81 1.24 -12.85 19.68
CA LYS A 81 1.25 -14.19 20.26
C LYS A 81 1.27 -14.11 21.78
#